data_AF-A0AA43RL96-F1
#
_entry.id   AF-A0AA43RL96-F1
#
_cell.length_a   1.000
_cell.length_b   1.000
_cell.length_c   1.000
_cell.angle_alpha   90.00
_cell.angle_beta   90.00
_cell.angle_gamma   90.00
#
_symmetry.space_group_name_H-M   'P 1'
#
loop_
_entity.id
_entity.type
_entity.pdbx_description
1 polymer ?
#
loop_
_entity_poly.entity_id
_entity_poly.type
_entity_poly.pdbx_seq_one_letter_code
_entity_poly.pdbx_strand_id
1 'polypeptide(L)'
;MNRSQAIMYLYPNANPTQDFIVQDNGAEPVLREGVDGRTRYEIRPLDEDETEYIEDVHYHYVVNFNRLIEGVDYDIVERGQYIAEWNLDEPQPTEVELVAAWAAYLESEANKPPELTETEQLRADNAALLLELVQTQARQDQAEQDQAALLLSLVEGGVL
;
A
#
# COMPACT_ATOMS: atom_id res chain seq x y z
N MET A 1 12.74 3.70 -0.77
CA MET A 1 11.96 2.86 -1.71
C MET A 1 11.58 1.58 -0.99
N ASN A 2 10.36 1.06 -1.19
CA ASN A 2 9.96 -0.23 -0.62
C ASN A 2 10.50 -1.38 -1.49
N ARG A 3 11.60 -2.01 -1.06
CA ARG A 3 12.23 -3.10 -1.84
C ARG A 3 11.32 -4.32 -1.95
N SER A 4 10.57 -4.64 -0.89
CA SER A 4 9.69 -5.80 -0.88
C SER A 4 8.58 -5.66 -1.94
N GLN A 5 7.95 -4.49 -2.03
CA GLN A 5 6.94 -4.21 -3.06
C GLN A 5 7.54 -4.22 -4.47
N ALA A 6 8.75 -3.69 -4.66
CA ALA A 6 9.42 -3.73 -5.96
C ALA A 6 9.74 -5.17 -6.41
N ILE A 7 10.19 -6.03 -5.49
CA ILE A 7 10.45 -7.46 -5.75
C ILE A 7 9.15 -8.17 -6.06
N MET A 8 8.08 -7.94 -5.29
CA MET A 8 6.76 -8.53 -5.58
C MET A 8 6.17 -8.06 -6.90
N TYR A 9 6.50 -6.86 -7.36
CA TYR A 9 6.09 -6.38 -8.68
C TYR A 9 6.81 -7.14 -9.81
N LEU A 10 8.11 -7.41 -9.66
CA LEU A 10 8.90 -8.20 -10.61
C LEU A 10 8.54 -9.69 -10.56
N TYR A 11 8.26 -10.22 -9.36
CA TYR A 11 7.98 -11.62 -9.09
C TYR A 11 6.66 -11.76 -8.31
N PRO A 12 5.50 -11.67 -8.99
CA PRO A 12 4.19 -11.61 -8.32
C PRO A 12 3.83 -12.84 -7.48
N ASN A 13 4.46 -13.99 -7.77
CA ASN A 13 4.23 -15.24 -7.06
C ASN A 13 5.23 -15.46 -5.91
N ALA A 14 6.22 -14.59 -5.74
CA ALA A 14 7.22 -14.73 -4.69
C ALA A 14 6.65 -14.38 -3.31
N ASN A 15 6.99 -15.18 -2.31
CA ASN A 15 6.61 -15.00 -0.93
C ASN A 15 7.70 -14.22 -0.16
N PRO A 16 7.42 -13.01 0.34
CA PRO A 16 8.39 -12.15 1.05
C PRO A 16 8.82 -12.66 2.44
N THR A 17 8.35 -13.85 2.84
CA THR A 17 8.73 -14.51 4.10
C THR A 17 9.45 -15.84 3.90
N GLN A 18 9.53 -16.33 2.66
CA GLN A 18 10.12 -17.64 2.33
C GLN A 18 11.11 -17.53 1.18
N ASP A 19 10.72 -16.86 0.10
CA ASP A 19 11.47 -16.82 -1.15
C ASP A 19 12.52 -15.71 -1.14
N PHE A 20 12.28 -14.65 -0.39
CA PHE A 20 13.27 -13.61 -0.11
C PHE A 20 12.94 -12.94 1.22
N ILE A 21 13.95 -12.41 1.90
CA ILE A 21 13.78 -11.61 3.12
C ILE A 21 14.37 -10.23 2.89
N VAL A 22 13.55 -9.19 3.05
CA VAL A 22 14.00 -7.80 3.11
C VAL A 22 14.11 -7.39 4.57
N GLN A 23 15.27 -6.87 4.96
CA GLN A 23 15.50 -6.32 6.29
C GLN A 23 15.76 -4.83 6.20
N ASP A 24 15.40 -4.13 7.27
CA ASP A 24 15.80 -2.77 7.53
C ASP A 24 16.41 -2.73 8.93
N ASN A 25 17.73 -2.59 9.00
CA ASN A 25 18.44 -2.52 10.27
C ASN A 25 18.42 -1.09 10.86
N GLY A 26 17.77 -0.15 10.18
CA GLY A 26 17.80 1.26 10.55
C GLY A 26 19.21 1.85 10.41
N ALA A 27 19.49 2.86 11.22
CA ALA A 27 20.76 3.55 11.20
C ALA A 27 21.86 2.70 11.86
N GLU A 28 22.92 2.36 11.12
CA GLU A 28 24.05 1.58 11.63
C GLU A 28 25.29 2.49 11.82
N PRO A 29 26.06 2.32 12.91
CA PRO A 29 27.32 3.02 13.08
C PRO A 29 28.39 2.43 12.14
N VAL A 30 28.92 3.25 11.25
CA VAL A 30 30.00 2.89 10.31
C VAL A 30 31.31 3.53 10.77
N LEU A 31 32.36 2.73 10.86
CA LEU A 31 33.71 3.17 11.20
C LEU A 31 34.27 4.12 10.13
N ARG A 32 34.71 5.32 10.53
CA ARG A 32 35.57 6.15 9.67
C ARG A 32 37.04 5.83 9.95
N GLU A 33 37.74 5.34 8.94
CA GLU A 33 39.19 5.20 9.03
C GLU A 33 39.87 6.56 8.85
N GLY A 34 40.65 7.01 9.85
CA GLY A 34 41.55 8.16 9.73
C GLY A 34 41.01 9.53 10.17
N VAL A 35 39.90 9.61 10.90
CA VAL A 35 39.46 10.85 11.55
C VAL A 35 39.85 10.75 13.04
N ASP A 36 40.81 11.57 13.46
CA ASP A 36 41.13 11.80 14.89
C ASP A 36 40.40 13.08 15.29
N GLY A 37 39.11 12.96 15.60
CA GLY A 37 38.23 14.08 15.87
C GLY A 37 37.91 14.17 17.35
N ARG A 38 38.82 14.75 18.16
CA ARG A 38 38.64 15.06 19.59
C ARG A 38 37.31 15.79 19.89
N THR A 39 36.20 15.06 19.99
CA THR A 39 34.92 15.55 20.50
C THR A 39 34.37 14.52 21.46
N ARG A 40 34.54 14.83 22.75
CA ARG A 40 34.15 13.98 23.87
C ARG A 40 32.63 14.08 24.06
N TYR A 41 31.88 13.04 23.72
CA TYR A 41 30.48 12.94 24.13
C TYR A 41 30.43 12.35 25.55
N GLU A 42 29.97 13.11 26.54
CA GLU A 42 29.66 12.59 27.87
C GLU A 42 28.40 11.71 27.77
N ILE A 43 28.53 10.43 28.13
CA ILE A 43 27.40 9.51 28.26
C ILE A 43 26.65 9.90 29.54
N ARG A 44 25.48 10.55 29.40
CA ARG A 44 24.58 10.81 30.54
C ARG A 44 23.85 9.50 30.94
N PRO A 45 23.57 9.27 32.24
CA PRO A 45 22.80 8.14 32.73
C PRO A 45 21.38 8.12 32.14
N LEU A 46 20.80 6.93 31.96
CA LEU A 46 19.51 6.64 31.30
C LEU A 46 18.26 7.19 32.03
N ASP A 47 18.42 8.00 33.06
CA ASP A 47 17.37 8.27 34.05
C ASP A 47 16.44 9.43 33.67
N GLU A 48 16.68 10.09 32.53
CA GLU A 48 15.87 11.22 32.03
C GLU A 48 15.33 10.89 30.63
N ASP A 49 14.06 10.50 30.57
CA ASP A 49 13.30 10.45 29.32
C ASP A 49 13.14 11.89 28.79
N GLU A 50 14.06 12.37 27.95
CA GLU A 50 13.94 13.68 27.30
C GLU A 50 12.77 13.63 26.28
N THR A 51 11.59 14.10 26.69
CA THR A 51 10.32 14.04 25.92
C THR A 51 10.00 15.28 25.06
N GLU A 52 10.90 16.27 24.95
CA GLU A 52 10.67 17.48 24.15
C GLU A 52 11.58 17.55 22.91
N TYR A 53 10.97 17.86 21.76
CA TYR A 53 11.68 18.06 20.50
C TYR A 53 12.47 19.37 20.55
N ILE A 54 13.79 19.32 20.33
CA ILE A 54 14.67 20.50 20.22
C ILE A 54 15.25 20.53 18.80
N GLU A 55 15.11 21.67 18.13
CA GLU A 55 15.68 21.90 16.80
C GLU A 55 17.22 21.89 16.89
N ASP A 56 17.88 21.19 15.97
CA ASP A 56 19.34 20.86 15.94
C ASP A 56 19.85 19.81 16.94
N VAL A 57 18.97 19.01 17.58
CA VAL A 57 19.36 17.85 18.42
C VAL A 57 18.97 16.53 17.76
N HIS A 58 19.94 15.60 17.65
CA HIS A 58 19.73 14.24 17.11
C HIS A 58 19.01 13.35 18.12
N TYR A 59 17.86 12.78 17.72
CA TYR A 59 17.08 11.85 18.53
C TYR A 59 17.82 10.53 18.77
N HIS A 60 17.60 9.96 19.95
CA HIS A 60 18.23 8.73 20.44
C HIS A 60 17.91 7.54 19.54
N TYR A 61 18.81 7.22 18.62
CA TYR A 61 18.83 5.91 17.98
C TYR A 61 19.25 4.88 19.02
N VAL A 62 18.57 3.73 19.07
CA VAL A 62 18.99 2.56 19.86
C VAL A 62 20.25 1.98 19.20
N VAL A 63 21.36 2.70 19.32
CA VAL A 63 22.67 2.23 18.89
C VAL A 63 23.06 1.13 19.88
N ASN A 64 23.28 -0.08 19.38
CA ASN A 64 23.78 -1.16 20.22
C ASN A 64 25.24 -0.88 20.59
N PHE A 65 25.45 -0.14 21.69
CA PHE A 65 26.75 0.33 22.16
C PHE A 65 27.77 -0.80 22.41
N ASN A 66 27.31 -2.04 22.60
CA ASN A 66 28.20 -3.21 22.72
C ASN A 66 28.97 -3.53 21.43
N ARG A 67 28.60 -2.91 20.29
CA ARG A 67 29.29 -3.05 19.01
C ARG A 67 30.34 -1.95 18.76
N LEU A 68 30.47 -0.98 19.67
CA LEU A 68 31.39 0.14 19.53
C LEU A 68 32.68 -0.09 20.33
N ILE A 69 33.79 0.41 19.81
CA ILE A 69 35.11 0.43 20.45
C ILE A 69 35.34 1.83 21.05
N GLU A 70 35.73 1.86 22.32
CA GLU A 70 36.08 3.10 23.03
C GLU A 70 37.25 3.83 22.33
N GLY A 71 37.07 5.12 22.05
CA GLY A 71 38.09 5.96 21.42
C GLY A 71 38.11 5.94 19.89
N VAL A 72 37.07 5.40 19.24
CA VAL A 72 36.92 5.37 17.78
C VAL A 72 35.69 6.19 17.35
N ASP A 73 35.85 7.00 16.30
CA ASP A 73 34.78 7.81 15.72
C ASP A 73 33.91 6.98 14.75
N TYR A 74 32.59 7.11 14.87
CA TYR A 74 31.60 6.44 14.02
C TYR A 74 30.68 7.46 13.36
N ASP A 75 30.38 7.27 12.07
CA ASP A 75 29.25 7.93 11.43
C ASP A 75 28.01 7.06 11.60
N ILE A 76 26.87 7.67 11.96
CA ILE A 76 25.59 6.99 11.87
C ILE A 76 25.08 7.18 10.44
N VAL A 77 24.96 6.08 9.69
CA VAL A 77 24.47 6.11 8.31
C VAL A 77 23.20 5.28 8.20
N GLU A 78 22.15 5.86 7.65
CA GLU A 78 20.95 5.13 7.27
C GLU A 78 21.23 4.30 6.02
N ARG A 79 21.36 2.98 6.20
CA ARG A 79 21.59 2.04 5.09
C ARG A 79 20.31 1.72 4.30
N GLY A 80 19.15 1.92 4.94
CA GLY A 80 17.84 1.60 4.40
C GLY A 80 17.62 0.09 4.21
N GLN A 81 16.46 -0.25 3.65
CA GLN A 81 16.09 -1.64 3.34
C GLN A 81 17.12 -2.32 2.43
N TYR A 82 17.40 -3.59 2.65
CA TYR A 82 18.24 -4.45 1.80
C TYR A 82 17.70 -5.88 1.75
N ILE A 83 18.09 -6.65 0.73
CA ILE A 83 17.73 -8.07 0.61
C ILE A 83 18.71 -8.88 1.47
N ALA A 84 18.22 -9.42 2.58
CA ALA A 84 19.00 -10.21 3.52
C ALA A 84 19.13 -11.67 3.08
N GLU A 85 18.05 -12.23 2.53
CA GLU A 85 18.03 -13.62 2.03
C GLU A 85 17.36 -13.66 0.65
N TRP A 86 17.87 -14.54 -0.21
CA TRP A 86 17.35 -14.77 -1.55
C TRP A 86 17.34 -16.28 -1.83
N ASN A 87 16.15 -16.86 -1.90
CA ASN A 87 15.90 -18.29 -2.02
C ASN A 87 15.19 -18.65 -3.35
N LEU A 88 15.03 -17.69 -4.27
CA LEU A 88 14.52 -17.93 -5.62
C LEU A 88 15.62 -18.48 -6.53
N ASP A 89 15.25 -19.35 -7.47
CA ASP A 89 16.13 -19.86 -8.53
C ASP A 89 16.49 -18.78 -9.57
N GLU A 90 15.78 -17.65 -9.54
CA GLU A 90 15.99 -16.49 -10.41
C GLU A 90 17.14 -15.62 -9.90
N PRO A 91 17.84 -14.88 -10.77
CA PRO A 91 18.89 -13.98 -10.34
C PRO A 91 18.33 -12.86 -9.45
N GLN A 92 19.08 -12.49 -8.41
CA GLN A 92 18.72 -11.36 -7.56
C GLN A 92 18.68 -10.07 -8.39
N PRO A 93 17.59 -9.28 -8.30
CA PRO A 93 17.47 -8.04 -9.08
C PRO A 93 18.50 -7.00 -8.64
N THR A 94 19.03 -6.27 -9.60
CA THR A 94 19.94 -5.16 -9.39
C THR A 94 19.22 -3.92 -8.85
N GLU A 95 19.96 -2.96 -8.27
CA GLU A 95 19.36 -1.73 -7.76
C GLU A 95 18.61 -0.94 -8.85
N VAL A 96 19.12 -0.95 -10.08
CA VAL A 96 18.48 -0.28 -11.23
C VAL A 96 17.14 -0.92 -11.55
N GLU A 97 17.08 -2.26 -11.54
CA GLU A 97 15.84 -3.00 -11.79
C GLU A 97 14.83 -2.79 -10.67
N LEU A 98 15.26 -2.74 -9.41
CA LEU A 98 14.39 -2.45 -8.28
C LEU A 98 13.80 -1.04 -8.35
N VAL A 99 14.61 -0.04 -8.70
CA VAL A 99 14.14 1.34 -8.88
C VAL A 99 13.16 1.46 -10.04
N ALA A 100 13.44 0.79 -11.16
CA ALA A 100 12.55 0.76 -12.32
C ALA A 100 11.22 0.07 -11.99
N ALA A 101 11.27 -1.07 -11.30
CA ALA A 101 10.09 -1.81 -10.86
C ALA A 101 9.24 -0.99 -9.88
N TRP A 102 9.87 -0.26 -8.95
CA TRP A 102 9.17 0.62 -8.04
C TRP A 102 8.47 1.78 -8.75
N ALA A 103 9.13 2.40 -9.74
CA ALA A 103 8.53 3.45 -10.54
C ALA A 103 7.32 2.93 -11.34
N ALA A 104 7.45 1.74 -11.95
CA ALA A 104 6.36 1.09 -12.67
C ALA A 104 5.18 0.70 -11.75
N TYR A 105 5.48 0.22 -10.53
CA TYR A 105 4.48 -0.04 -9.50
C TYR A 105 3.70 1.24 -9.16
N LEU A 106 4.39 2.34 -8.87
CA LEU A 106 3.75 3.63 -8.56
C LEU A 106 2.90 4.16 -9.71
N GLU A 107 3.37 4.02 -10.95
CA GLU A 107 2.59 4.39 -12.14
C GLU A 107 1.34 3.50 -12.29
N SER A 108 1.45 2.21 -12.00
CA SER A 108 0.31 1.30 -12.03
C SER A 108 -0.72 1.61 -10.94
N GLU A 109 -0.28 1.94 -9.73
CA GLU A 109 -1.15 2.34 -8.61
C GLU A 109 -1.80 3.71 -8.88
N ALA A 110 -1.07 4.66 -9.46
CA ALA A 110 -1.61 5.97 -9.84
C ALA A 110 -2.67 5.88 -10.94
N ASN A 111 -2.56 4.87 -11.81
CA ASN A 111 -3.53 4.61 -12.89
C ASN A 111 -4.62 3.61 -12.49
N LYS A 112 -4.65 3.13 -11.24
CA LYS A 112 -5.71 2.24 -10.77
C LYS A 112 -7.03 3.02 -10.81
N PRO A 113 -8.07 2.53 -11.52
CA PRO A 113 -9.36 3.18 -11.46
C PRO A 113 -9.80 3.20 -9.99
N PRO A 114 -10.42 4.32 -9.52
CA PRO A 114 -10.87 4.40 -8.14
C PRO A 114 -11.74 3.17 -7.86
N GLU A 115 -11.32 2.36 -6.89
CA GLU A 115 -12.15 1.28 -6.41
C GLU A 115 -13.39 1.93 -5.82
N LEU A 116 -14.52 1.79 -6.52
CA LEU A 116 -15.81 2.22 -5.98
C LEU A 116 -15.96 1.55 -4.63
N THR A 117 -16.14 2.37 -3.60
CA THR A 117 -16.42 1.85 -2.27
C THR A 117 -17.66 0.97 -2.34
N GLU A 118 -17.77 -0.03 -1.48
CA GLU A 118 -18.92 -0.95 -1.45
C GLU A 118 -20.26 -0.19 -1.43
N THR A 119 -20.30 0.96 -0.76
CA THR A 119 -21.48 1.83 -0.71
C THR A 119 -21.82 2.51 -2.04
N GLU A 120 -20.82 2.87 -2.84
CA GLU A 120 -21.01 3.44 -4.18
C GLU A 120 -21.46 2.38 -5.19
N GLN A 121 -20.91 1.17 -5.11
CA GLN A 121 -21.39 0.03 -5.90
C GLN A 121 -22.84 -0.30 -5.56
N LEU A 122 -23.16 -0.45 -4.27
CA LEU A 122 -24.53 -0.69 -3.81
C LEU A 122 -25.48 0.44 -4.22
N ARG A 123 -25.02 1.70 -4.26
CA ARG A 123 -25.84 2.82 -4.73
C ARG A 123 -26.10 2.73 -6.24
N ALA A 124 -25.09 2.36 -7.03
CA ALA A 124 -25.25 2.14 -8.47
C ALA A 124 -26.21 0.99 -8.77
N ASP A 125 -26.07 -0.13 -8.05
CA ASP A 125 -26.95 -1.30 -8.19
C ASP A 125 -28.39 -1.00 -7.77
N ASN A 126 -28.58 -0.30 -6.65
CA ASN A 126 -29.91 0.15 -6.23
C ASN A 126 -30.56 1.08 -7.26
N ALA A 127 -29.79 1.98 -7.87
CA ALA A 127 -30.31 2.86 -8.93
C ALA A 127 -30.72 2.06 -10.18
N ALA A 128 -29.93 1.05 -10.55
CA ALA A 128 -30.25 0.16 -11.67
C ALA A 128 -31.52 -0.66 -11.40
N LEU A 129 -31.65 -1.25 -10.20
CA LEU A 129 -32.83 -2.00 -9.79
C LEU A 129 -34.10 -1.14 -9.76
N LEU A 130 -33.99 0.11 -9.27
CA LEU A 130 -35.12 1.05 -9.28
C LEU A 130 -35.56 1.38 -10.72
N LEU A 131 -34.61 1.56 -11.64
CA LEU A 131 -34.92 1.80 -13.04
C LEU A 131 -35.62 0.59 -13.68
N GLU A 132 -35.14 -0.62 -13.42
CA GLU A 132 -35.76 -1.86 -13.89
C GLU A 132 -37.18 -2.04 -13.33
N LEU A 133 -37.38 -1.72 -12.05
CA LEU A 133 -38.70 -1.76 -11.41
C LEU A 133 -39.68 -0.80 -12.09
N VAL A 134 -39.28 0.45 -12.32
CA VAL A 134 -40.12 1.45 -13.02
C VAL A 134 -40.46 0.98 -14.43
N GLN A 135 -39.49 0.44 -15.17
CA GLN A 135 -39.75 -0.10 -16.51
C GLN A 135 -40.72 -1.28 -16.49
N THR A 136 -40.58 -2.17 -15.52
CA THR A 136 -41.45 -3.33 -15.36
C THR A 136 -42.87 -2.90 -15.02
N GLN A 137 -43.02 -1.93 -14.13
CA GLN A 137 -44.32 -1.39 -13.73
C GLN A 137 -45.02 -0.69 -14.90
N ALA A 138 -44.29 0.11 -15.69
CA ALA A 138 -44.84 0.72 -16.91
C ALA A 138 -45.35 -0.33 -17.92
N ARG A 139 -44.66 -1.48 -18.05
CA ARG A 139 -45.15 -2.57 -18.92
C ARG A 139 -46.40 -3.24 -18.36
N GLN A 140 -46.51 -3.39 -17.05
CA GLN A 140 -47.70 -3.95 -16.40
C GLN A 140 -48.90 -3.02 -16.60
N ASP A 141 -48.74 -1.73 -16.33
CA ASP A 141 -49.80 -0.73 -16.51
C ASP A 141 -50.30 -0.71 -17.97
N GLN A 142 -49.38 -0.80 -18.94
CA GLN A 142 -49.74 -0.88 -20.35
C GLN A 142 -50.52 -2.17 -20.66
N ALA A 143 -50.06 -3.31 -20.17
CA ALA A 143 -50.74 -4.59 -20.40
C ALA A 143 -52.16 -4.61 -19.79
N GLU A 144 -52.34 -4.01 -18.61
CA GLU A 144 -53.66 -3.87 -17.99
C GLU A 144 -54.59 -2.96 -18.80
N GLN A 145 -54.07 -1.84 -19.31
CA GLN A 145 -54.83 -0.95 -20.20
C GLN A 145 -55.23 -1.66 -21.51
N ASP A 146 -54.31 -2.38 -22.12
CA ASP A 146 -54.57 -3.14 -23.35
C ASP A 146 -55.62 -4.22 -23.10
N GLN A 147 -55.54 -4.93 -21.97
CA GLN A 147 -56.54 -5.92 -21.57
C GLN A 147 -57.92 -5.29 -21.35
N ALA A 148 -57.99 -4.15 -20.66
CA ALA A 148 -59.24 -3.43 -20.44
C ALA A 148 -59.86 -2.95 -21.76
N ALA A 149 -59.04 -2.45 -22.69
CA ALA A 149 -59.50 -2.06 -24.02
C ALA A 149 -60.04 -3.25 -24.83
N LEU A 150 -59.36 -4.40 -24.77
CA LEU A 150 -59.84 -5.63 -25.39
C LEU A 150 -61.18 -6.07 -24.81
N LEU A 151 -61.34 -6.10 -23.48
CA LEU A 151 -62.60 -6.43 -22.83
C LEU A 151 -63.73 -5.50 -23.26
N LEU A 152 -63.48 -4.18 -23.32
CA LEU A 152 -64.46 -3.20 -23.77
C LEU A 152 -64.90 -3.50 -25.22
N SER A 153 -63.95 -3.74 -26.12
CA SER A 153 -64.25 -4.06 -27.52
C SER A 153 -65.05 -5.36 -27.69
N LEU A 154 -64.81 -6.37 -26.85
CA LEU A 154 -65.58 -7.63 -26.86
C LEU A 154 -67.02 -7.42 -26.38
N VAL A 155 -67.23 -6.57 -25.37
CA VAL A 155 -68.55 -6.18 -24.87
C VAL A 155 -69.31 -5.38 -25.94
N GLU A 156 -68.67 -4.38 -26.56
CA GLU A 156 -69.29 -3.58 -27.63
C GLU A 156 -69.59 -4.40 -28.89
N GLY A 157 -68.76 -5.41 -29.19
CA GLY A 157 -68.97 -6.36 -30.29
C GLY A 157 -70.05 -7.42 -30.03
N GLY A 158 -70.64 -7.46 -28.83
CA GLY A 158 -71.72 -8.40 -28.47
C GLY A 158 -71.28 -9.87 -28.32
N VAL A 159 -70.00 -10.11 -28.00
CA VAL A 159 -69.41 -11.46 -27.89
C VAL A 159 -69.47 -12.01 -26.44
N LEU A 160 -69.90 -11.18 -25.48
CA LEU A 160 -70.10 -11.50 -24.06
C LEU A 160 -71.55 -11.26 -23.66
#